data_AF-A0A353X3P7-F1
#
_entry.id   AF-A0A353X3P7-F1
#
_cell.length_a   1.000
_cell.length_b   1.000
_cell.length_c   1.000
_cell.angle_alpha   90.00
_cell.angle_beta   90.00
_cell.angle_gamma   90.00
#
_symmetry.space_group_name_H-M   'P 1'
#
loop_
_entity.id
_entity.type
_entity.pdbx_description
1 polymer ?
#
loop_
_entity_poly.entity_id
_entity_poly.type
_entity_poly.pdbx_seq_one_letter_code
_entity_poly.pdbx_strand_id
1 'polypeptide(L)'
;MIKIENETALENIPSECQDLFPKIIEAYKNQFSNNILEIRLLGSVPRGDLIEDVSDIDFLCILKGNTKCKKPQIFSDIESELQCYFPLVQKFDLDVTNENYIEQNFDYKLLIMTDSIAIYGSNLYWVDSYEISADKLASLWNPDSNELMKKYSEWIFTAENNEVISNTTN
;
A
#
# COMPACT_ATOMS: atom_id res chain seq x y z
N MET A 1 -11.50 4.65 -24.94
CA MET A 1 -10.60 4.82 -23.77
C MET A 1 -11.48 5.16 -22.59
N ILE A 2 -11.20 4.58 -21.42
CA ILE A 2 -11.81 4.91 -20.14
C ILE A 2 -10.83 5.82 -19.42
N LYS A 3 -11.34 6.92 -18.84
CA LYS A 3 -10.56 7.83 -18.01
C LYS A 3 -10.85 7.53 -16.55
N ILE A 4 -9.80 7.35 -15.76
CA ILE A 4 -9.87 7.22 -14.30
C ILE A 4 -9.34 8.54 -13.74
N GLU A 5 -10.19 9.29 -13.04
CA GLU A 5 -9.77 10.50 -12.34
C GLU A 5 -9.15 10.12 -11.01
N ASN A 6 -8.12 10.83 -10.59
CA ASN A 6 -7.60 10.72 -9.25
C ASN A 6 -8.38 11.68 -8.34
N GLU A 7 -9.30 11.14 -7.55
CA GLU A 7 -10.15 11.91 -6.63
C GLU A 7 -9.46 12.18 -5.29
N THR A 8 -8.22 11.70 -5.10
CA THR A 8 -7.51 11.91 -3.84
C THR A 8 -7.03 13.34 -3.69
N ALA A 9 -7.14 13.91 -2.49
CA ALA A 9 -6.65 15.26 -2.21
C ALA A 9 -6.33 15.43 -0.72
N LEU A 10 -5.41 16.34 -0.38
CA LEU A 10 -5.08 16.59 1.04
C LEU A 10 -6.26 17.23 1.76
N GLU A 11 -6.99 18.11 1.07
CA GLU A 11 -8.19 18.79 1.58
C GLU A 11 -9.37 17.84 1.86
N ASN A 12 -9.37 16.64 1.27
CA ASN A 12 -10.39 15.63 1.52
C ASN A 12 -10.16 14.86 2.83
N ILE A 13 -8.94 14.95 3.39
CA ILE A 13 -8.54 14.17 4.57
C ILE A 13 -8.98 14.93 5.83
N PRO A 14 -9.74 14.29 6.75
CA PRO A 14 -10.09 14.90 8.03
C PRO A 14 -8.85 15.36 8.80
N SER A 15 -8.94 16.52 9.45
CA SER A 15 -7.82 17.12 10.20
C SER A 15 -7.20 16.16 11.22
N GLU A 16 -8.06 15.39 11.89
CA GLU A 16 -7.71 14.42 12.91
C GLU A 16 -6.85 13.28 12.32
N CYS A 17 -7.07 12.91 11.06
CA CYS A 17 -6.21 11.97 10.33
C CYS A 17 -4.88 12.62 9.92
N GLN A 18 -4.89 13.91 9.53
CA GLN A 18 -3.67 14.63 9.15
C GLN A 18 -2.70 14.79 10.32
N ASP A 19 -3.22 14.93 11.55
CA ASP A 19 -2.43 15.00 12.78
C ASP A 19 -1.55 13.74 13.01
N LEU A 20 -1.88 12.61 12.36
CA LEU A 20 -1.10 11.38 12.44
C LEU A 20 0.14 11.40 11.54
N PHE A 21 0.18 12.23 10.49
CA PHE A 21 1.23 12.18 9.47
C PHE A 21 2.65 12.34 10.04
N PRO A 22 2.93 13.28 10.96
CA PRO A 22 4.27 13.40 11.53
C PRO A 22 4.75 12.11 12.21
N LYS A 23 3.87 11.44 12.97
CA LYS A 23 4.18 10.18 13.67
C LYS A 23 4.45 9.05 12.68
N ILE A 24 3.63 8.93 11.63
CA ILE A 24 3.81 7.92 10.58
C ILE A 24 5.11 8.15 9.81
N ILE A 25 5.38 9.39 9.40
CA ILE A 25 6.59 9.76 8.68
C ILE A 25 7.83 9.46 9.53
N GLU A 26 7.79 9.78 10.82
CA GLU A 26 8.87 9.46 11.75
C GLU A 26 9.08 7.95 11.91
N ALA A 27 8.01 7.16 12.05
CA ALA A 27 8.09 5.70 12.12
C ALA A 27 8.81 5.10 10.90
N TYR A 28 8.42 5.51 9.68
CA TYR A 28 9.09 5.06 8.47
C TYR A 28 10.55 5.54 8.40
N LYS A 29 10.83 6.79 8.75
CA LYS A 29 12.20 7.36 8.74
C LYS A 29 13.12 6.64 9.71
N ASN A 30 12.64 6.29 10.91
CA ASN A 30 13.41 5.53 11.89
C ASN A 30 13.79 4.14 11.36
N GLN A 31 12.91 3.53 10.56
CA GLN A 31 13.17 2.21 10.00
C GLN A 31 14.04 2.23 8.74
N PHE A 32 13.78 3.15 7.81
CA PHE A 32 14.31 3.09 6.44
C PHE A 32 15.25 4.25 6.10
N SER A 33 15.33 5.27 6.96
CA SER A 33 16.24 6.40 6.83
C SER A 33 16.20 7.04 5.44
N ASN A 34 17.34 7.13 4.75
CA ASN A 34 17.49 7.81 3.46
C ASN A 34 16.99 6.99 2.26
N ASN A 35 16.53 5.76 2.48
CA ASN A 35 16.05 4.87 1.42
C ASN A 35 14.59 5.12 1.05
N ILE A 36 13.88 5.97 1.80
CA ILE A 36 12.51 6.36 1.47
C ILE A 36 12.53 7.22 0.20
N LEU A 37 11.76 6.80 -0.81
CA LEU A 37 11.42 7.59 -1.98
C LEU A 37 10.26 8.52 -1.65
N GLU A 38 9.15 7.94 -1.18
CA GLU A 38 7.97 8.66 -0.72
C GLU A 38 7.10 7.80 0.20
N ILE A 39 6.23 8.46 0.96
CA ILE A 39 5.19 7.83 1.78
C ILE A 39 3.85 8.33 1.27
N ARG A 40 2.92 7.40 1.06
CA ARG A 40 1.62 7.67 0.47
C ARG A 40 0.50 7.20 1.39
N LEU A 41 -0.60 7.93 1.38
CA LEU A 41 -1.88 7.52 1.95
C LEU A 41 -2.78 7.03 0.82
N LEU A 42 -3.37 5.85 0.97
CA LEU A 42 -4.18 5.19 -0.06
C LEU A 42 -5.66 5.14 0.31
N GLY A 43 -6.50 4.90 -0.70
CA GLY A 43 -7.85 4.41 -0.50
C GLY A 43 -8.88 5.49 -0.13
N SER A 44 -9.84 5.10 0.71
CA SER A 44 -11.06 5.88 0.97
C SER A 44 -10.80 7.23 1.64
N VAL A 45 -9.85 7.30 2.57
CA VAL A 45 -9.57 8.51 3.34
C VAL A 45 -9.11 9.68 2.47
N PRO A 46 -8.09 9.55 1.61
CA PRO A 46 -7.67 10.66 0.76
C PRO A 46 -8.69 11.00 -0.34
N ARG A 47 -9.66 10.12 -0.66
CA ARG A 47 -10.80 10.47 -1.53
C ARG A 47 -11.91 11.25 -0.83
N GLY A 48 -11.92 11.29 0.51
CA GLY A 48 -13.00 11.90 1.30
C GLY A 48 -14.17 10.95 1.58
N ASP A 49 -13.98 9.64 1.37
CA ASP A 49 -14.98 8.59 1.58
C ASP A 49 -14.81 7.91 2.96
N LEU A 50 -14.26 8.61 3.96
CA LEU A 50 -14.10 8.05 5.30
C LEU A 50 -15.48 7.74 5.90
N ILE A 51 -15.69 6.49 6.32
CA ILE A 51 -16.84 6.05 7.09
C ILE A 51 -16.34 5.62 8.47
N GLU A 52 -16.86 6.27 9.51
CA GLU A 52 -16.50 5.98 10.91
C GLU A 52 -16.72 4.49 11.23
N ASP A 53 -15.78 3.90 11.98
CA ASP A 53 -15.76 2.49 12.40
C ASP A 53 -15.76 1.45 11.26
N VAL A 54 -15.69 1.88 10.00
CA VAL A 54 -15.75 1.00 8.80
C VAL A 54 -14.52 1.17 7.92
N SER A 55 -14.05 2.40 7.73
CA SER A 55 -12.88 2.68 6.91
C SER A 55 -11.59 2.28 7.62
N ASP A 56 -10.63 1.81 6.83
CA ASP A 56 -9.24 1.64 7.22
C ASP A 56 -8.40 2.85 6.82
N ILE A 57 -7.21 3.00 7.43
CA ILE A 57 -6.19 3.97 7.02
C ILE A 57 -4.96 3.22 6.53
N ASP A 58 -4.72 3.28 5.22
CA ASP A 58 -3.64 2.56 4.54
C ASP A 58 -2.47 3.50 4.21
N PHE A 59 -1.33 3.28 4.84
CA PHE A 59 -0.08 3.95 4.54
C PHE A 59 0.88 3.02 3.79
N LEU A 60 1.54 3.56 2.75
CA LEU A 60 2.56 2.84 1.99
C LEU A 60 3.85 3.65 1.95
N CYS A 61 4.95 3.06 2.45
CA CYS A 61 6.28 3.59 2.21
C CYS A 61 6.90 2.92 0.98
N ILE A 62 7.32 3.75 0.03
CA ILE A 62 8.02 3.31 -1.18
C ILE A 62 9.52 3.54 -0.98
N LEU A 63 10.31 2.49 -1.14
CA LEU A 63 11.75 2.54 -1.02
C LEU A 63 12.44 2.63 -2.40
N LYS A 64 13.59 3.29 -2.43
CA LYS A 64 14.42 3.45 -3.63
C LYS A 64 15.04 2.12 -4.07
N GLY A 65 15.07 1.89 -5.37
CA GLY A 65 15.72 0.76 -6.04
C GLY A 65 15.39 -0.61 -5.45
N ASN A 66 16.43 -1.40 -5.20
CA ASN A 66 16.34 -2.76 -4.66
C ASN A 66 16.44 -2.81 -3.12
N THR A 67 16.03 -1.75 -2.42
CA THR A 67 16.06 -1.77 -0.96
C THR A 67 15.15 -2.89 -0.44
N LYS A 68 15.64 -3.67 0.52
CA LYS A 68 14.90 -4.79 1.10
C LYS A 68 13.59 -4.30 1.72
N CYS A 69 12.48 -4.69 1.11
CA CYS A 69 11.13 -4.42 1.58
C CYS A 69 10.61 -5.63 2.38
N LYS A 70 10.84 -5.62 3.70
CA LYS A 70 10.12 -6.50 4.61
C LYS A 70 9.40 -5.64 5.62
N LYS A 71 8.08 -5.84 5.79
CA LYS A 71 7.30 -5.18 6.83
C LYS A 71 7.97 -5.45 8.19
N PRO A 72 8.48 -4.41 8.87
CA PRO A 72 9.06 -4.53 10.19
C PRO A 72 8.00 -4.94 11.20
N GLN A 73 8.36 -5.78 12.18
CA GLN A 73 7.43 -6.17 13.25
C GLN A 73 6.92 -4.95 14.05
N ILE A 74 7.76 -3.92 14.20
CA ILE A 74 7.42 -2.69 14.90
C ILE A 74 6.21 -1.97 14.28
N PHE A 75 5.88 -2.21 13.00
CA PHE A 75 4.68 -1.61 12.40
C PHE A 75 3.40 -2.14 13.02
N SER A 76 3.34 -3.43 13.36
CA SER A 76 2.15 -3.98 14.05
C SER A 76 1.96 -3.38 15.45
N ASP A 77 3.05 -3.07 16.14
CA ASP A 77 2.99 -2.40 17.44
C ASP A 77 2.47 -0.95 17.28
N ILE A 78 2.92 -0.24 16.23
CA ILE A 78 2.48 1.12 15.91
C ILE A 78 1.02 1.14 15.46
N GLU A 79 0.60 0.22 14.59
CA GLU A 79 -0.80 0.05 14.17
C GLU A 79 -1.72 -0.14 15.39
N SER A 80 -1.32 -1.02 16.31
CA SER A 80 -2.06 -1.28 17.54
C SER A 80 -2.11 -0.04 18.45
N GLU A 81 -1.01 0.69 18.56
CA GLU A 81 -0.95 1.92 19.33
C GLU A 81 -1.87 3.00 18.73
N LEU A 82 -1.83 3.20 17.41
CA LEU A 82 -2.68 4.15 16.70
C LEU A 82 -4.16 3.81 16.87
N GLN A 83 -4.52 2.53 16.80
CA GLN A 83 -5.89 2.07 17.01
C GLN A 83 -6.43 2.45 18.39
N CYS A 84 -5.59 2.46 19.43
CA CYS A 84 -5.99 2.88 20.78
C CYS A 84 -6.26 4.39 20.87
N TYR A 85 -5.55 5.21 20.09
CA TYR A 85 -5.67 6.67 20.12
C TYR A 85 -6.67 7.23 19.12
N PHE A 86 -6.97 6.45 18.07
CA PHE A 86 -7.79 6.90 16.95
C PHE A 86 -8.89 5.88 16.64
N PRO A 87 -9.94 5.81 17.50
CA PRO A 87 -11.01 4.82 17.35
C PRO A 87 -11.94 5.13 16.17
N LEU A 88 -11.72 6.21 15.41
CA LEU A 88 -12.55 6.63 14.28
C LEU A 88 -12.52 5.63 13.12
N VAL A 89 -11.48 4.80 13.03
CA VAL A 89 -11.21 3.89 11.91
C VAL A 89 -11.13 2.45 12.39
N GLN A 90 -11.47 1.51 11.51
CA GLN A 90 -11.47 0.10 11.83
C GLN A 90 -10.07 -0.45 12.06
N LYS A 91 -9.12 -0.07 11.19
CA LYS A 91 -7.73 -0.53 11.24
C LYS A 91 -6.76 0.51 10.67
N PHE A 92 -5.54 0.47 11.16
CA PHE A 92 -4.37 1.06 10.50
C PHE A 92 -3.54 -0.01 9.78
N ASP A 93 -3.11 0.27 8.56
CA ASP A 93 -2.15 -0.57 7.84
C ASP A 93 -0.92 0.24 7.44
N LEU A 94 0.25 -0.17 7.93
CA LEU A 94 1.53 0.39 7.56
C LEU A 94 2.28 -0.62 6.69
N ASP A 95 2.34 -0.35 5.40
CA ASP A 95 3.00 -1.21 4.43
C ASP A 95 4.28 -0.60 3.85
N VAL A 96 5.08 -1.46 3.23
CA VAL A 96 6.34 -1.09 2.58
C VAL A 96 6.55 -1.87 1.28
N THR A 97 6.95 -1.16 0.24
CA THR A 97 7.34 -1.74 -1.04
C THR A 97 8.58 -1.06 -1.60
N ASN A 98 9.06 -1.51 -2.77
CA ASN A 98 10.14 -0.87 -3.49
C ASN A 98 9.68 -0.38 -4.86
N GLU A 99 10.34 0.65 -5.39
CA GLU A 99 9.98 1.26 -6.68
C GLU A 99 9.99 0.24 -7.82
N ASN A 100 10.92 -0.73 -7.81
CA ASN A 100 11.04 -1.73 -8.85
C ASN A 100 9.83 -2.67 -8.90
N TYR A 101 9.28 -3.04 -7.75
CA TYR A 101 8.07 -3.83 -7.66
C TYR A 101 6.88 -3.08 -8.25
N ILE A 102 6.74 -1.79 -7.95
CA ILE A 102 5.69 -0.95 -8.54
C ILE A 102 5.83 -0.91 -10.06
N GLU A 103 7.03 -0.65 -10.58
CA GLU A 103 7.26 -0.59 -12.02
C GLU A 103 7.00 -1.92 -12.75
N GLN A 104 7.14 -3.05 -12.07
CA GLN A 104 6.91 -4.39 -12.64
C GLN A 104 5.46 -4.87 -12.52
N ASN A 105 4.66 -4.28 -11.62
CA ASN A 105 3.28 -4.70 -11.34
C ASN A 105 2.32 -3.57 -11.71
N PHE A 106 1.87 -3.58 -12.97
CA PHE A 106 1.06 -2.51 -13.55
C PHE A 106 -0.26 -2.24 -12.80
N ASP A 107 -0.92 -3.30 -12.33
CA ASP A 107 -2.14 -3.24 -11.53
C ASP A 107 -1.92 -2.48 -10.21
N TYR A 108 -0.86 -2.82 -9.50
CA TYR A 108 -0.47 -2.16 -8.26
C TYR A 108 -0.02 -0.72 -8.51
N LYS A 109 0.72 -0.48 -9.60
CA LYS A 109 1.10 0.87 -10.03
C LYS A 109 -0.11 1.73 -10.34
N LEU A 110 -1.11 1.20 -11.05
CA LEU A 110 -2.33 1.92 -11.37
C LEU A 110 -3.07 2.33 -10.09
N LEU A 111 -3.22 1.41 -9.13
CA LEU A 111 -3.82 1.71 -7.82
C LEU A 111 -3.08 2.86 -7.12
N ILE A 112 -1.75 2.81 -7.03
CA ILE A 112 -0.97 3.88 -6.41
C ILE A 112 -1.16 5.21 -7.18
N MET A 113 -1.19 5.17 -8.51
CA MET A 113 -1.30 6.38 -9.31
C MET A 113 -2.67 7.07 -9.20
N THR A 114 -3.75 6.30 -9.11
CA THR A 114 -5.12 6.83 -9.18
C THR A 114 -5.85 6.87 -7.85
N ASP A 115 -5.32 6.20 -6.83
CA ASP A 115 -6.00 6.01 -5.55
C ASP A 115 -5.09 6.26 -4.34
N SER A 116 -4.18 7.23 -4.46
CA SER A 116 -3.34 7.64 -3.33
C SER A 116 -2.74 9.02 -3.50
N ILE A 117 -2.32 9.60 -2.38
CA ILE A 117 -1.62 10.89 -2.32
C ILE A 117 -0.31 10.78 -1.53
N ALA A 118 0.74 11.45 -1.99
CA ALA A 118 2.00 11.53 -1.22
C ALA A 118 1.85 12.48 -0.03
N ILE A 119 2.19 11.98 1.15
CA ILE A 119 2.28 12.78 2.38
C ILE A 119 3.73 13.16 2.73
N TYR A 120 4.70 12.54 2.06
CA TYR A 120 6.14 12.82 2.19
C TYR A 120 6.91 12.36 0.95
N GLY A 121 7.92 13.11 0.52
CA GLY A 121 8.84 12.71 -0.56
C GLY A 121 8.54 13.36 -1.92
N SER A 122 8.82 12.65 -3.01
CA SER A 122 8.85 13.18 -4.38
C SER A 122 7.50 13.36 -5.06
N ASN A 123 6.44 12.70 -4.58
CA ASN A 123 5.14 12.59 -5.26
C ASN A 123 5.24 12.09 -6.71
N LEU A 124 6.13 11.13 -6.97
CA LEU A 124 6.48 10.62 -8.29
C LEU A 124 5.30 9.94 -9.00
N TYR A 125 4.45 9.26 -8.23
CA TYR A 125 3.35 8.47 -8.78
C TYR A 125 2.05 9.27 -8.95
N TRP A 126 2.04 10.58 -8.66
CA TRP A 126 0.83 11.37 -8.85
C TRP A 126 0.49 11.58 -10.31
N VAL A 127 -0.79 11.39 -10.63
CA VAL A 127 -1.42 11.85 -11.87
C VAL A 127 -2.80 12.42 -11.55
N ASP A 128 -3.22 13.44 -12.29
CA ASP A 128 -4.60 13.95 -12.17
C ASP A 128 -5.60 12.95 -12.73
N SER A 129 -5.20 12.23 -13.79
CA SER A 129 -6.01 11.18 -14.39
C SER A 129 -5.16 10.20 -15.19
N TYR A 130 -5.73 9.02 -15.43
CA TYR A 130 -5.11 7.97 -16.22
C TYR A 130 -6.08 7.43 -17.27
N GLU A 131 -5.62 7.32 -18.53
CA GLU A 131 -6.40 6.72 -19.60
C GLU A 131 -6.03 5.24 -19.81
N ILE A 132 -7.03 4.37 -19.80
CA ILE A 132 -6.86 2.93 -20.00
C ILE A 132 -7.87 2.39 -21.01
N SER A 133 -7.52 1.35 -21.77
CA SER A 133 -8.51 0.68 -22.63
C SER A 133 -9.49 -0.12 -21.78
N ALA A 134 -10.73 -0.26 -22.26
CA ALA A 134 -11.74 -1.07 -21.58
C ALA A 134 -11.29 -2.51 -21.40
N ASP A 135 -10.64 -3.10 -22.42
CA ASP A 135 -10.11 -4.47 -22.36
C ASP A 135 -9.03 -4.62 -21.29
N LYS A 136 -8.11 -3.65 -21.18
CA LYS A 136 -7.07 -3.70 -20.16
C LYS A 136 -7.67 -3.54 -18.77
N LEU A 137 -8.61 -2.61 -18.57
CA LEU A 137 -9.29 -2.45 -17.28
C LEU A 137 -10.08 -3.72 -16.90
N ALA A 138 -10.79 -4.33 -17.85
CA ALA A 138 -11.53 -5.57 -17.63
C ALA A 138 -10.59 -6.73 -17.23
N SER A 139 -9.37 -6.79 -17.78
CA SER A 139 -8.36 -7.79 -17.40
C SER A 139 -7.84 -7.63 -15.97
N LEU A 140 -7.93 -6.43 -15.38
CA LEU A 140 -7.57 -6.19 -13.98
C LEU A 140 -8.65 -6.67 -13.02
N TRP A 141 -9.92 -6.52 -13.42
CA TRP A 141 -11.09 -6.92 -12.62
C TRP A 141 -11.46 -8.39 -12.75
N ASN A 142 -11.12 -9.02 -13.88
CA ASN A 142 -11.34 -10.43 -14.14
C ASN A 142 -10.00 -11.13 -14.34
N PRO A 143 -9.18 -11.27 -13.27
CA PRO A 143 -7.94 -12.02 -13.37
C PRO A 143 -8.23 -13.44 -13.84
N ASP A 144 -7.38 -13.98 -14.72
CA ASP A 144 -7.54 -15.35 -15.22
C ASP A 144 -7.51 -16.32 -14.04
N SER A 145 -8.65 -16.96 -13.76
CA SER A 145 -8.80 -17.88 -12.64
C SER A 145 -7.81 -19.03 -12.72
N ASN A 146 -7.42 -19.47 -13.93
CA ASN A 146 -6.42 -20.52 -14.09
C ASN A 146 -5.04 -20.04 -13.69
N GLU A 147 -4.68 -18.80 -14.04
CA GLU A 147 -3.41 -18.20 -13.63
C GLU A 147 -3.35 -18.00 -12.11
N LEU A 148 -4.45 -17.55 -11.49
CA LEU A 148 -4.58 -17.43 -10.04
C LEU A 148 -4.41 -18.77 -9.34
N MET A 149 -5.12 -19.81 -9.81
CA MET A 149 -5.01 -21.15 -9.24
C MET A 149 -3.59 -21.72 -9.39
N LYS A 150 -2.93 -21.43 -10.51
CA LYS A 150 -1.53 -21.83 -10.73
C LYS A 150 -0.60 -21.14 -9.73
N LYS A 151 -0.66 -19.82 -9.59
CA LYS A 151 0.15 -19.05 -8.62
C LYS A 151 -0.09 -19.52 -7.19
N TYR A 152 -1.34 -19.77 -6.83
CA TYR A 152 -1.71 -20.30 -5.52
C TYR A 152 -1.11 -21.69 -5.26
N SER A 153 -1.14 -22.57 -6.26
CA SER A 153 -0.57 -23.92 -6.16
C SER A 153 0.96 -23.87 -6.02
N GLU A 154 1.63 -22.98 -6.76
CA GLU A 154 3.08 -22.73 -6.65
C GLU A 154 3.45 -22.18 -5.27
N TRP A 155 2.63 -21.28 -4.72
CA TRP A 155 2.81 -20.73 -3.38
C TRP A 155 2.66 -21.79 -2.29
N ILE A 156 1.61 -22.63 -2.32
CA ILE A 156 1.45 -23.76 -1.39
C ILE A 156 2.68 -24.66 -1.45
N PHE A 157 3.07 -25.08 -2.65
CA PHE A 157 4.22 -25.97 -2.83
C PHE A 157 5.50 -25.37 -2.26
N THR A 158 5.71 -24.06 -2.44
CA THR A 158 6.87 -23.36 -1.88
C THR A 158 6.80 -23.26 -0.35
N ALA A 159 5.63 -23.00 0.22
CA ALA A 159 5.42 -22.93 1.66
C ALA A 159 5.66 -24.29 2.34
N GLU A 160 5.08 -25.36 1.81
CA GLU A 160 5.25 -26.73 2.32
C GLU A 160 6.73 -27.17 2.30
N ASN A 161 7.45 -26.88 1.22
CA ASN A 161 8.88 -27.23 1.13
C ASN A 161 9.76 -26.42 2.09
N ASN A 162 9.41 -25.16 2.36
CA ASN A 162 10.16 -24.34 3.31
C ASN A 162 9.94 -24.79 4.77
N GLU A 163 8.75 -25.27 5.14
CA GLU A 163 8.50 -25.86 6.46
C GLU A 163 9.30 -27.16 6.68
N VAL A 164 9.40 -28.01 5.66
CA VAL A 164 10.16 -29.26 5.72
C VAL A 164 11.66 -29.01 5.94
N ILE A 165 12.22 -27.98 5.31
CA ILE A 165 13.64 -27.60 5.46
C ILE A 165 13.93 -27.05 6.87
N SER A 166 13.01 -26.26 7.45
CA SER A 166 13.16 -25.76 8.84
C SER A 166 13.06 -26.85 9.90
N ASN A 167 12.36 -27.96 9.62
CA ASN A 167 12.19 -29.07 10.56
C ASN A 167 13.30 -30.14 10.47
N THR A 168 14.15 -30.09 9.44
CA THR A 168 15.27 -31.04 9.24
C THR A 168 16.64 -30.47 9.63
N THR A 169 16.69 -29.20 10.03
CA THR A 169 17.93 -28.51 10.43
C THR A 169 18.05 -28.23 11.95
N ASN A 170 17.19 -28.82 12.77
CA ASN A 170 17.28 -28.80 14.24
C ASN A 170 17.79 -30.13 14.81
#